data_AF-A0A396IW19-F1
#
_entry.id   AF-A0A396IW19-F1
#
_cell.length_a   1.000
_cell.length_b   1.000
_cell.length_c   1.000
_cell.angle_alpha   90.00
_cell.angle_beta   90.00
_cell.angle_gamma   90.00
#
_symmetry.space_group_name_H-M   'P 1'
#
loop_
_entity.id
_entity.type
_entity.pdbx_description
1 polymer ?
#
loop_
_entity_poly.entity_id
_entity_poly.type
_entity_poly.pdbx_seq_one_letter_code
_entity_poly.pdbx_strand_id
1 'polypeptide(L)' 'MANIMARAKYAVVEKEDYSDCMCERCGSGEQPEELLLCDKCDKGFHMKCLRPILARVPIGSWICPKCCFELERLKSK' A
#
# COMPACT_ATOMS: atom_id res chain seq x y z
N MET A 1 8.53 -40.82 2.41
CA MET A 1 7.63 -39.93 3.17
C MET A 1 8.49 -38.92 3.90
N ALA A 2 8.13 -37.63 3.82
CA ALA A 2 8.85 -36.44 4.31
C ALA A 2 10.10 -36.07 3.48
N ASN A 3 10.22 -34.90 2.85
CA ASN A 3 9.99 -33.56 3.41
C ASN A 3 9.66 -32.52 2.32
N ILE A 4 8.40 -32.09 2.23
CA ILE A 4 7.96 -30.83 1.58
C ILE A 4 8.20 -29.68 2.57
N MET A 5 9.45 -29.40 2.91
CA MET A 5 9.79 -28.24 3.76
C MET A 5 11.00 -27.50 3.21
N ALA A 6 10.95 -27.10 1.93
CA ALA A 6 11.70 -25.93 1.49
C ALA A 6 10.98 -24.71 2.09
N ARG A 7 11.38 -24.32 3.30
CA ARG A 7 10.88 -23.10 3.95
C ARG A 7 11.27 -21.94 3.03
N ALA A 8 10.30 -21.39 2.30
CA ALA A 8 10.51 -20.21 1.49
C ALA A 8 11.19 -19.16 2.37
N LYS A 9 12.34 -18.67 1.91
CA LYS A 9 13.08 -17.63 2.61
C LYS A 9 12.17 -16.40 2.57
N TYR A 10 11.45 -16.13 3.65
CA TYR A 10 10.86 -14.81 3.82
C TYR A 10 12.07 -13.88 3.92
N ALA A 11 12.46 -13.28 2.80
CA ALA A 11 13.59 -12.38 2.73
C ALA A 11 13.24 -11.22 3.68
N VAL A 12 13.94 -11.15 4.79
CA VAL A 12 13.90 -9.97 5.65
C VAL A 12 14.67 -8.91 4.86
N VAL A 13 13.95 -8.11 4.08
CA VAL A 13 14.52 -6.98 3.34
C VAL A 13 14.97 -5.97 4.40
N GLU A 14 16.25 -5.58 4.36
CA GLU A 14 16.79 -4.55 5.26
C GLU A 14 16.03 -3.23 5.07
N LYS A 15 15.81 -2.49 6.16
CA LYS A 15 14.76 -1.45 6.30
C LYS A 15 15.05 -0.13 5.57
N GLU A 16 16.18 0.04 4.91
CA GLU A 16 16.63 1.34 4.41
C GLU A 16 15.87 1.89 3.18
N ASP A 17 15.17 1.07 2.38
CA ASP A 17 14.67 1.52 1.07
C ASP A 17 13.23 2.10 1.03
N TYR A 18 12.44 1.99 2.10
CA TYR A 18 11.05 2.51 2.14
C TYR A 18 10.92 3.90 2.78
N SER A 19 12.04 4.54 3.13
CA SER A 19 12.06 5.79 3.90
C SER A 19 11.62 7.04 3.11
N ASP A 20 11.48 6.96 1.78
CA ASP A 20 11.11 8.11 0.93
C ASP A 20 9.60 8.13 0.57
N CYS A 21 8.83 7.15 1.04
CA CYS A 21 7.40 7.10 0.76
C CYS A 21 6.62 8.13 1.59
N MET A 22 6.29 9.26 0.99
CA MET A 22 5.47 10.31 1.60
C MET A 22 3.98 10.05 1.41
N CYS A 23 3.19 10.41 2.42
CA CYS A 23 1.74 10.40 2.31
C CYS A 23 1.26 11.59 1.47
N GLU A 24 0.62 11.32 0.33
CA GLU A 24 0.10 12.35 -0.57
C GLU A 24 -1.00 13.22 0.04
N ARG A 25 -1.58 12.80 1.18
CA ARG A 25 -2.69 13.51 1.82
C ARG A 25 -2.22 14.52 2.87
N CYS A 26 -1.19 14.20 3.65
CA CYS A 26 -0.65 15.09 4.69
C CYS A 26 0.75 15.63 4.37
N GLY A 27 1.42 15.09 3.35
CA GLY A 27 2.78 15.46 2.97
C GLY A 27 3.86 14.94 3.93
N SER A 28 3.51 14.09 4.90
CA SER A 28 4.45 13.55 5.88
C SER A 28 4.82 12.09 5.56
N GLY A 29 6.08 11.73 5.81
CA GLY A 29 6.59 10.34 5.78
C GLY A 29 6.59 9.67 7.16
N GLU A 30 5.98 10.29 8.17
CA GLU A 30 5.89 9.72 9.53
C GLU A 30 5.03 8.45 9.55
N GLN A 31 5.24 7.52 10.48
CA GLN A 31 4.49 6.25 10.57
C GLN A 31 4.46 5.45 9.25
N PRO A 32 5.62 5.07 8.68
CA PRO A 32 5.67 4.29 7.45
C PRO A 32 4.99 2.92 7.60
N GLU A 33 4.90 2.36 8.81
CA GLU A 33 4.15 1.12 9.10
C GLU A 33 2.63 1.25 8.85
N GLU A 34 2.07 2.46 8.91
CA GLU A 34 0.65 2.74 8.63
C GLU A 34 0.42 3.35 7.24
N LEU A 35 1.45 3.37 6.40
CA LEU A 35 1.42 3.91 5.05
C LEU A 35 1.06 2.80 4.05
N LEU A 36 -0.03 3.00 3.30
CA LEU A 36 -0.46 2.12 2.23
C LEU A 36 0.00 2.65 0.87
N LEU A 37 0.48 1.75 0.02
CA LEU A 37 0.82 2.06 -1.36
C LEU A 37 -0.34 1.70 -2.28
N CYS A 38 -0.64 2.59 -3.23
CA CYS A 38 -1.65 2.32 -4.26
C CYS A 38 -1.07 1.44 -5.38
N ASP A 39 -1.69 0.30 -5.68
CA ASP A 39 -1.22 -0.63 -6.73
C ASP A 39 -1.32 -0.06 -8.17
N LYS A 40 -1.84 1.16 -8.34
CA LYS A 40 -1.95 1.82 -9.66
C LYS A 40 -0.95 2.94 -9.88
N CYS A 41 -0.49 3.60 -8.83
CA CYS A 41 0.35 4.80 -8.97
C CYS A 41 1.51 4.85 -7.98
N ASP A 42 1.68 3.79 -7.18
CA ASP A 42 2.75 3.61 -6.20
C ASP A 42 2.88 4.75 -5.17
N LYS A 43 1.85 5.59 -5.05
CA LYS A 43 1.78 6.69 -4.09
C LYS A 43 1.38 6.19 -2.71
N GLY A 44 2.00 6.77 -1.69
CA GLY A 44 1.75 6.50 -0.28
C GLY A 44 0.56 7.26 0.30
N PHE A 45 -0.21 6.60 1.15
CA PHE A 45 -1.31 7.18 1.91
C PHE A 45 -1.42 6.54 3.29
N HIS A 46 -1.42 7.35 4.36
CA HIS A 46 -1.71 6.82 5.68
C HIS A 46 -3.14 6.35 5.79
N MET A 47 -3.33 5.21 6.46
CA MET A 47 -4.64 4.65 6.79
C MET A 47 -5.56 5.65 7.51
N LYS A 48 -4.99 6.50 8.37
CA LYS A 48 -5.68 7.58 9.12
C LYS A 48 -5.99 8.82 8.28
N CYS A 49 -5.22 9.07 7.22
CA CYS A 49 -5.43 10.20 6.32
C CYS A 49 -6.54 9.93 5.30
N LEU A 50 -6.88 8.67 5.07
CA LEU A 50 -7.99 8.27 4.21
C LEU A 50 -9.36 8.58 4.84
N ARG A 51 -10.36 8.74 3.99
CA ARG A 51 -11.77 8.93 4.37
C ARG A 51 -12.63 7.97 3.52
N PRO A 52 -13.33 6.99 4.14
CA PRO A 52 -13.34 6.64 5.56
C PRO A 52 -11.96 6.19 6.08
N ILE A 53 -11.72 6.33 7.39
CA ILE A 53 -10.46 5.89 8.03
C ILE A 53 -10.36 4.37 7.91
N LEU A 54 -9.20 3.87 7.50
CA LEU A 54 -8.93 2.44 7.49
C LEU A 54 -8.38 2.01 8.84
N ALA A 55 -9.06 1.06 9.50
CA ALA A 55 -8.60 0.51 10.77
C ALA A 55 -7.60 -0.64 10.60
N ARG A 56 -7.56 -1.26 9.42
CA ARG A 56 -6.70 -2.42 9.10
C ARG A 56 -6.25 -2.35 7.64
N VAL A 57 -5.08 -2.92 7.36
CA VAL A 57 -4.57 -3.06 6.00
C VAL A 57 -5.58 -3.88 5.17
N PRO A 58 -6.04 -3.38 4.01
CA PRO A 58 -6.96 -4.11 3.14
C PRO A 58 -6.38 -5.45 2.70
N ILE A 59 -7.25 -6.44 2.52
CA ILE A 59 -6.86 -7.74 1.96
C ILE A 59 -6.87 -7.62 0.44
N GLY A 60 -5.73 -7.91 -0.19
CA GLY A 60 -5.57 -7.83 -1.64
C GLY A 60 -5.21 -6.43 -2.12
N SER A 61 -5.56 -6.13 -3.37
CA SER A 61 -5.16 -4.86 -4.00
C SER A 61 -5.91 -3.66 -3.44
N TRP A 62 -5.17 -2.61 -3.12
CA TRP A 62 -5.72 -1.33 -2.67
C TRP A 62 -5.43 -0.23 -3.69
N ILE A 63 -6.49 0.45 -4.13
CA ILE A 63 -6.42 1.54 -5.10
C ILE A 63 -6.83 2.84 -4.41
N CYS A 64 -6.01 3.89 -4.54
CA CYS A 64 -6.31 5.18 -3.95
C CYS A 64 -7.54 5.84 -4.61
N PRO A 65 -8.24 6.75 -3.89
CA PRO A 65 -9.45 7.40 -4.40
C PRO A 65 -9.27 8.10 -5.76
N LYS A 66 -8.10 8.70 -5.99
CA LYS A 66 -7.77 9.36 -7.27
C LYS A 66 -7.72 8.37 -8.43
N CYS A 67 -7.08 7.22 -8.24
CA CYS A 67 -7.02 6.17 -9.26
C CYS A 67 -8.37 5.49 -9.45
N CYS A 68 -9.18 5.33 -8.39
CA CYS A 68 -10.53 4.80 -8.49
C CYS A 68 -11.40 5.68 -9.41
N PHE A 69 -11.36 7.00 -9.23
CA PHE A 69 -12.10 7.95 -10.07
C PHE A 69 -11.65 7.91 -11.54
N GLU A 70 -10.34 7.84 -11.80
CA GLU A 70 -9.83 7.74 -13.18
C GLU A 70 -10.25 6.43 -13.85
N LEU A 71 -10.24 5.31 -13.12
CA LEU A 71 -10.66 4.01 -13.64
C LEU A 71 -12.15 3.98 -14.02
N GLU A 72 -13.01 4.60 -13.21
CA GLU A 72 -14.43 4.73 -13.55
C GLU A 72 -14.63 5.55 -14.83
N ARG A 73 -13.88 6.64 -14.97
CA ARG A 73 -13.93 7.49 -16.16
C ARG A 73 -13.50 6.76 -17.44
N LEU A 74 -12.51 5.87 -17.34
CA LEU A 74 -12.04 5.05 -18.46
C LEU A 74 -13.02 3.93 -18.83
N LYS A 75 -13.74 3.35 -17.86
CA LYS A 75 -14.75 2.31 -18.10
C LYS A 75 -16.03 2.82 -18.78
N SER A 76 -16.29 4.12 -18.69
CA SER A 76 -17.47 4.75 -19.29
C SER A 76 -17.27 5.17 -20.76
N LYS A 77 -16.12 4.85 -21.36
CA LYS A 77 -15.83 5.08 -22.78
C LYS A 77 -15.73 3.74 -23.51
#